data_AF-A0A2P9CXK4-F1
#
_entry.id   AF-A0A2P9CXK4-F1
#
_cell.length_a   1.000
_cell.length_b   1.000
_cell.length_c   1.000
_cell.angle_alpha   90.00
_cell.angle_beta   90.00
_cell.angle_gamma   90.00
#
_symmetry.space_group_name_H-M   'P 1'
#
loop_
_entity.id
_entity.type
_entity.pdbx_description
1 polymer ?
#
loop_
_entity_poly.entity_id
_entity_poly.type
_entity_poly.pdbx_seq_one_letter_code
_entity_poly.pdbx_strand_id
1 'polypeptide(L)'
;MAQSRNSKNESEKSSRNIFEQFSETIKKQAEKDAQKYRSSLKGNLSSRQFRAPLIIQTGNSRPPPSDPCDLNFSFHSNTPGQYNVERHPCFGRQPQRFSYEVKAECGNDKIRGNKSGLGSCAPYRRQHMCDYNLEHINVGNTRNSHDLLGNSLVTAKYEGESLSNYMKNHFQDIYNSGIRTVLARTFADIGDIVRGRDMFIPNKDDKIENRLRAIFKKIYEELEKNNKESEFHYNEDKDGNHYKLREYWCSVNRREIWKAITCSAPKEAIRYITEDGGNFTRLTRMQTKCGHKDNPPDYDYIPQRFRWMQEWSENFCMYQKHLLETMQNCENCKKGNTDCKQKVYGACRDCKDKCKEYSQFVEKWKKQFNILNEAYQEIYKNGTNSGATSSSVDEHTKNFVTKLKEKCKDIDTADKYFDKGNYCKKFKFDQTTSNGKNYAFEEAPKQYKENCDCAKNFEEVDQCPVVENECKKYNKGGCQKKPSNKNPTEWKNDFVKSNISKREAVMVPPRRRNLCFRSIKQFSDIGNIVKGDDMYDDGVSDKIKDIFQEKINKKKPFIIIKTKHYTKKKKVKELIDKCKMEIDTKGYSSVDDIKEDPCKKVLHKYDHWFNNRKVEWKNLDKKI
;
A
#
# COMPACT_ATOMS: atom_id res chain seq x y z
N MET A 1 8.17 7.24 5.92
CA MET A 1 9.38 7.62 5.19
C MET A 1 10.58 7.16 5.99
N ALA A 2 11.67 6.75 5.35
CA ALA A 2 12.90 6.44 6.07
C ALA A 2 13.44 7.70 6.77
N GLN A 3 14.07 7.54 7.93
CA GLN A 3 14.67 8.62 8.71
C GLN A 3 15.54 9.50 7.80
N SER A 4 15.23 10.80 7.71
CA SER A 4 16.27 11.78 7.34
C SER A 4 17.22 11.86 8.54
N ARG A 5 18.10 10.88 8.71
CA ARG A 5 19.22 11.03 9.64
C ARG A 5 20.06 12.18 9.10
N ASN A 6 20.08 13.28 9.86
CA ASN A 6 21.00 14.41 9.77
C ASN A 6 21.44 14.79 8.35
N SER A 7 20.89 15.89 7.82
CA SER A 7 21.40 16.59 6.63
C SER A 7 22.87 17.01 6.75
N LYS A 8 23.51 16.85 7.93
CA LYS A 8 24.94 17.08 8.13
C LYS A 8 25.85 16.01 7.52
N ASN A 9 25.37 14.78 7.27
CA ASN A 9 26.20 13.65 6.82
C ASN A 9 25.76 13.03 5.48
N GLU A 10 24.93 13.72 4.69
CA GLU A 10 24.61 13.24 3.34
C GLU A 10 25.74 13.62 2.38
N SER A 11 26.39 12.62 1.77
CA SER A 11 27.48 12.83 0.82
C SER A 11 27.03 13.72 -0.34
N GLU A 12 27.87 14.68 -0.75
CA GLU A 12 27.68 15.49 -1.96
C GLU A 12 27.45 14.66 -3.23
N LYS A 13 27.89 13.40 -3.22
CA LYS A 13 27.73 12.44 -4.32
C LYS A 13 26.45 11.57 -4.21
N SER A 14 25.53 11.87 -3.28
CA SER A 14 24.23 11.20 -3.27
C SER A 14 23.45 11.55 -4.53
N SER A 15 22.76 10.60 -5.16
CA SER A 15 22.02 10.89 -6.39
C SER A 15 20.92 11.91 -6.18
N ARG A 16 20.42 12.07 -4.95
CA ARG A 16 19.46 13.12 -4.60
C ARG A 16 20.05 14.53 -4.75
N ASN A 17 21.24 14.79 -4.19
CA ASN A 17 21.92 16.07 -4.35
C ASN A 17 22.18 16.37 -5.82
N ILE A 18 22.52 15.34 -6.59
CA ILE A 18 22.72 15.44 -8.03
C ILE A 18 21.41 15.78 -8.78
N PHE A 19 20.29 15.13 -8.44
CA PHE A 19 18.98 15.46 -9.01
C PHE A 19 18.54 16.88 -8.66
N GLU A 20 18.75 17.32 -7.41
CA GLU A 20 18.39 18.66 -6.96
C GLU A 20 19.22 19.74 -7.67
N GLN A 21 20.53 19.53 -7.87
CA GLN A 21 21.40 20.43 -8.65
C GLN A 21 20.96 20.56 -10.12
N PHE A 22 20.55 19.47 -10.77
CA PHE A 22 20.05 19.54 -12.15
C PHE A 22 18.75 20.29 -12.24
N SER A 23 17.87 20.01 -11.30
CA SER A 23 16.56 20.65 -11.23
C SER A 23 16.70 22.15 -10.99
N GLU A 24 17.68 22.57 -10.20
CA GLU A 24 18.02 23.97 -10.00
C GLU A 24 18.43 24.65 -11.32
N THR A 25 19.25 23.99 -12.13
CA THR A 25 19.71 24.54 -13.41
C THR A 25 18.55 24.68 -14.40
N ILE A 26 17.71 23.64 -14.52
CA ILE A 26 16.52 23.66 -15.40
C ILE A 26 15.55 24.74 -14.94
N LYS A 27 15.30 24.83 -13.63
CA LYS A 27 14.49 25.88 -13.03
C LYS A 27 15.02 27.28 -13.39
N LYS A 28 16.31 27.55 -13.16
CA LYS A 28 16.90 28.89 -13.41
C LYS A 28 16.66 29.33 -14.85
N GLN A 29 16.80 28.41 -15.80
CA GLN A 29 16.51 28.67 -17.21
C GLN A 29 15.01 28.96 -17.42
N ALA A 30 14.13 28.10 -16.91
CA ALA A 30 12.67 28.28 -17.03
C ALA A 30 12.16 29.57 -16.36
N GLU A 31 12.71 29.97 -15.22
CA GLU A 31 12.39 31.22 -14.53
C GLU A 31 12.86 32.44 -15.34
N LYS A 32 14.06 32.38 -15.93
CA LYS A 32 14.58 33.42 -16.82
C LYS A 32 13.69 33.61 -18.05
N ASP A 33 13.28 32.52 -18.68
CA ASP A 33 12.43 32.55 -19.88
C ASP A 33 11.02 33.06 -19.55
N ALA A 34 10.47 32.64 -18.40
CA ALA A 34 9.15 33.08 -17.94
C ALA A 34 9.12 34.55 -17.49
N GLN A 35 10.26 35.14 -17.12
CA GLN A 35 10.34 36.50 -16.57
C GLN A 35 9.81 37.55 -17.55
N LYS A 36 10.03 37.34 -18.86
CA LYS A 36 9.50 38.21 -19.93
C LYS A 36 7.98 38.31 -19.92
N TYR A 37 7.30 37.26 -19.46
CA TYR A 37 5.84 37.12 -19.48
C TYR A 37 5.22 37.30 -18.10
N ARG A 38 6.02 37.71 -17.10
CA ARG A 38 5.62 37.75 -15.70
C ARG A 38 4.45 38.68 -15.44
N SER A 39 4.44 39.88 -16.02
CA SER A 39 3.39 40.88 -15.80
C SER A 39 2.00 40.34 -16.17
N SER A 40 1.91 39.56 -17.24
CA SER A 40 0.64 39.05 -17.75
C SER A 40 0.25 37.67 -17.17
N LEU A 41 1.22 36.84 -16.80
CA LEU A 41 0.97 35.49 -16.28
C LEU A 41 0.93 35.39 -14.77
N LYS A 42 1.49 36.36 -14.03
CA LYS A 42 1.49 36.31 -12.56
C LYS A 42 0.08 36.55 -12.03
N GLY A 43 -0.43 35.59 -11.26
CA GLY A 43 -1.70 35.74 -10.56
C GLY A 43 -1.60 36.76 -9.43
N ASN A 44 -2.55 37.70 -9.35
CA ASN A 44 -2.69 38.61 -8.23
C ASN A 44 -3.61 37.98 -7.18
N LEU A 45 -3.15 37.89 -5.93
CA LEU A 45 -3.90 37.29 -4.82
C LEU A 45 -5.18 38.07 -4.51
N SER A 46 -5.21 39.39 -4.63
CA SER A 46 -6.42 40.16 -4.29
C SER A 46 -7.47 40.14 -5.41
N SER A 47 -7.08 39.83 -6.65
CA SER A 47 -7.95 39.90 -7.84
C SER A 47 -8.63 38.58 -8.22
N ARG A 48 -8.41 37.50 -7.44
CA ARG A 48 -8.96 36.17 -7.72
C ARG A 48 -10.48 36.18 -7.51
N GLN A 49 -11.23 35.56 -8.41
CA GLN A 49 -12.68 35.42 -8.25
C GLN A 49 -13.12 33.97 -8.28
N PHE A 50 -14.05 33.62 -7.39
CA PHE A 50 -14.69 32.31 -7.32
C PHE A 50 -16.16 32.47 -7.67
N ARG A 51 -16.63 31.68 -8.64
CA ARG A 51 -17.94 31.80 -9.28
C ARG A 51 -18.68 30.46 -9.23
N ALA A 52 -18.70 29.82 -8.06
CA ALA A 52 -19.55 28.65 -7.85
C ALA A 52 -21.05 29.02 -7.94
N PRO A 53 -21.92 28.13 -8.42
CA PRO A 53 -23.36 28.36 -8.51
C PRO A 53 -23.99 28.90 -7.22
N LEU A 54 -23.65 28.31 -6.06
CA LEU A 54 -24.17 28.76 -4.77
C LEU A 54 -23.72 30.18 -4.40
N ILE A 55 -22.49 30.57 -4.73
CA ILE A 55 -21.97 31.92 -4.48
C ILE A 55 -22.75 32.94 -5.32
N ILE A 56 -23.02 32.59 -6.58
CA ILE A 56 -23.81 33.44 -7.49
C ILE A 56 -25.25 33.56 -7.01
N GLN A 57 -25.89 32.44 -6.63
CA GLN A 57 -27.28 32.40 -6.17
C GLN A 57 -27.50 33.19 -4.87
N THR A 58 -26.60 33.05 -3.91
CA THR A 58 -26.75 33.64 -2.58
C THR A 58 -26.21 35.07 -2.48
N GLY A 59 -25.45 35.53 -3.48
CA GLY A 59 -24.73 36.81 -3.40
C GLY A 59 -23.61 36.84 -2.36
N ASN A 60 -23.35 35.74 -1.63
CA ASN A 60 -22.37 35.64 -0.56
C ASN A 60 -20.93 35.46 -1.08
N SER A 61 -20.50 36.33 -1.99
CA SER A 61 -19.12 36.36 -2.43
C SER A 61 -18.25 36.96 -1.33
N ARG A 62 -17.25 36.19 -0.88
CA ARG A 62 -16.24 36.71 0.05
C ARG A 62 -14.99 37.11 -0.74
N PRO A 63 -14.39 38.28 -0.45
CA PRO A 63 -13.14 38.65 -1.08
C PRO A 63 -12.06 37.62 -0.68
N PRO A 64 -11.20 37.20 -1.61
CA PRO A 64 -10.14 36.26 -1.29
C PRO A 64 -9.13 36.92 -0.33
N PRO A 65 -8.67 36.22 0.72
CA PRO A 65 -7.71 36.77 1.66
C PRO A 65 -6.34 36.95 1.01
N SER A 66 -5.56 37.92 1.48
CA SER A 66 -4.20 38.17 0.97
C SER A 66 -3.25 37.00 1.25
N ASP A 67 -3.38 36.33 2.40
CA ASP A 67 -2.61 35.12 2.69
C ASP A 67 -3.32 33.87 2.15
N PRO A 68 -2.66 33.03 1.34
CA PRO A 68 -3.24 31.76 0.90
C PRO A 68 -3.61 30.82 2.06
N CYS A 69 -3.01 30.94 3.24
CA CYS A 69 -3.37 30.12 4.39
C CYS A 69 -4.78 30.41 4.92
N ASP A 70 -5.36 31.55 4.62
CA ASP A 70 -6.71 31.92 5.06
C ASP A 70 -7.80 31.52 4.05
N LEU A 71 -7.43 30.91 2.91
CA LEU A 71 -8.40 30.43 1.92
C LEU A 71 -9.35 29.39 2.55
N ASN A 72 -10.65 29.50 2.30
CA ASN A 72 -11.66 28.60 2.83
C ASN A 72 -12.42 27.97 1.66
N PHE A 73 -12.38 26.65 1.48
CA PHE A 73 -13.05 25.97 0.36
C PHE A 73 -14.55 26.26 0.29
N SER A 74 -15.18 26.62 1.41
CA SER A 74 -16.62 26.91 1.49
C SER A 74 -16.99 28.21 0.76
N PHE A 75 -16.02 29.10 0.53
CA PHE A 75 -16.24 30.39 -0.12
C PHE A 75 -15.31 30.62 -1.31
N HIS A 76 -14.14 29.99 -1.29
CA HIS A 76 -13.08 30.15 -2.27
C HIS A 76 -12.94 28.86 -3.09
N SER A 77 -14.02 28.45 -3.74
CA SER A 77 -14.03 27.28 -4.63
C SER A 77 -15.10 27.45 -5.71
N ASN A 78 -14.89 26.81 -6.87
CA ASN A 78 -15.84 26.76 -7.98
C ASN A 78 -16.75 25.51 -7.96
N THR A 79 -16.61 24.65 -6.95
CA THR A 79 -17.38 23.41 -6.81
C THR A 79 -18.88 23.68 -6.56
N PRO A 80 -19.81 22.98 -7.23
CA PRO A 80 -21.25 23.31 -7.20
C PRO A 80 -22.03 22.80 -5.97
N GLY A 81 -21.41 22.05 -5.06
CA GLY A 81 -22.09 21.41 -3.92
C GLY A 81 -22.85 22.40 -3.01
N GLN A 82 -24.00 21.97 -2.49
CA GLN A 82 -24.82 22.78 -1.59
C GLN A 82 -24.25 22.79 -0.18
N TYR A 83 -23.63 21.68 0.24
CA TYR A 83 -23.02 21.54 1.56
C TYR A 83 -21.53 21.87 1.53
N ASN A 84 -20.99 22.31 2.67
CA ASN A 84 -19.55 22.60 2.80
C ASN A 84 -18.69 21.38 2.42
N VAL A 85 -19.05 20.19 2.89
CA VAL A 85 -18.30 18.96 2.65
C VAL A 85 -18.16 18.63 1.15
N GLU A 86 -19.19 18.92 0.35
CA GLU A 86 -19.21 18.67 -1.09
C GLU A 86 -18.33 19.64 -1.87
N ARG A 87 -17.92 20.75 -1.25
CA ARG A 87 -17.03 21.76 -1.85
C ARG A 87 -15.57 21.57 -1.44
N HIS A 88 -15.30 20.63 -0.53
CA HIS A 88 -13.96 20.34 -0.04
C HIS A 88 -13.09 19.75 -1.17
N PRO A 89 -11.83 20.21 -1.38
CA PRO A 89 -10.96 19.68 -2.44
C PRO A 89 -10.64 18.18 -2.33
N CYS A 90 -10.69 17.64 -1.11
CA CYS A 90 -10.56 16.20 -0.84
C CYS A 90 -11.87 15.40 -0.93
N PHE A 91 -13.00 15.99 -1.34
CA PHE A 91 -14.27 15.28 -1.38
C PHE A 91 -14.20 14.06 -2.31
N GLY A 92 -14.72 12.92 -1.84
CA GLY A 92 -14.65 11.64 -2.55
C GLY A 92 -13.26 10.99 -2.63
N ARG A 93 -12.23 11.58 -2.01
CA ARG A 93 -10.88 10.99 -1.94
C ARG A 93 -10.72 10.09 -0.72
N GLN A 94 -9.81 9.12 -0.80
CA GLN A 94 -9.55 8.22 0.32
C GLN A 94 -8.92 8.97 1.50
N PRO A 95 -9.42 8.78 2.74
CA PRO A 95 -8.81 9.37 3.93
C PRO A 95 -7.38 8.84 4.17
N GLN A 96 -7.15 7.58 3.84
CA GLN A 96 -5.82 6.98 3.89
C GLN A 96 -4.92 7.62 2.83
N ARG A 97 -3.86 8.30 3.24
CA ARG A 97 -2.92 8.98 2.32
C ARG A 97 -1.74 8.12 1.91
N PHE A 98 -1.38 7.14 2.74
CA PHE A 98 -0.30 6.19 2.49
C PHE A 98 -0.80 4.78 2.79
N SER A 99 -0.62 3.85 1.85
CA SER A 99 -1.07 2.47 1.97
C SER A 99 0.11 1.50 2.06
N TYR A 100 0.01 0.58 3.00
CA TYR A 100 0.94 -0.54 3.17
C TYR A 100 0.59 -1.72 2.24
N GLU A 101 -0.68 -1.88 1.85
CA GLU A 101 -1.18 -3.08 1.15
C GLU A 101 -0.94 -3.09 -0.38
N VAL A 102 0.01 -2.32 -0.89
CA VAL A 102 0.35 -2.20 -2.33
C VAL A 102 -0.83 -1.71 -3.17
N LYS A 103 -0.95 -0.39 -3.29
CA LYS A 103 -1.89 0.25 -4.21
C LYS A 103 -1.20 1.27 -5.10
N ALA A 104 0.05 1.03 -5.52
CA ALA A 104 0.57 1.79 -6.65
C ALA A 104 -0.18 1.33 -7.90
N GLU A 105 -0.80 2.25 -8.60
CA GLU A 105 -1.50 1.98 -9.86
C GLU A 105 -0.43 1.93 -10.94
N CYS A 106 -0.26 0.79 -11.59
CA CYS A 106 0.70 0.62 -12.69
C CYS A 106 0.00 0.22 -13.99
N GLY A 107 -1.34 0.16 -13.99
CA GLY A 107 -2.13 -0.16 -15.17
C GLY A 107 -2.00 0.90 -16.27
N ASN A 108 -2.45 0.54 -17.46
CA ASN A 108 -2.53 1.41 -18.63
C ASN A 108 -3.79 2.30 -18.63
N ASP A 109 -4.88 1.87 -18.01
CA ASP A 109 -6.16 2.60 -18.01
C ASP A 109 -6.11 3.95 -17.29
N LYS A 110 -5.24 4.09 -16.29
CA LYS A 110 -5.14 5.28 -15.44
C LYS A 110 -3.83 6.03 -15.56
N ILE A 111 -2.95 5.63 -16.48
CA ILE A 111 -1.64 6.28 -16.65
C ILE A 111 -1.35 6.50 -18.13
N ARG A 112 -1.29 7.77 -18.54
CA ARG A 112 -0.90 8.21 -19.88
C ARG A 112 0.48 7.64 -20.22
N GLY A 113 0.57 6.97 -21.37
CA GLY A 113 1.82 6.41 -21.87
C GLY A 113 2.21 5.05 -21.29
N ASN A 114 1.43 4.47 -20.37
CA ASN A 114 1.61 3.07 -19.97
C ASN A 114 1.11 2.12 -21.07
N LYS A 115 1.90 1.10 -21.37
CA LYS A 115 1.59 -0.01 -22.29
C LYS A 115 1.72 -1.34 -21.54
N SER A 116 1.21 -2.44 -22.10
CA SER A 116 1.28 -3.77 -21.47
C SER A 116 2.72 -4.13 -21.07
N GLY A 117 3.01 -4.12 -19.76
CA GLY A 117 4.33 -4.44 -19.19
C GLY A 117 5.30 -3.27 -19.04
N LEU A 118 5.02 -2.11 -19.66
CA LEU A 118 5.95 -0.97 -19.73
C LEU A 118 5.26 0.30 -19.22
N GLY A 119 5.81 0.95 -18.18
CA GLY A 119 5.11 2.10 -17.63
C GLY A 119 5.69 2.75 -16.38
N SER A 120 4.88 3.61 -15.79
CA SER A 120 5.08 4.24 -14.50
C SER A 120 4.09 3.66 -13.50
N CYS A 121 4.41 3.78 -12.21
CA CYS A 121 3.50 3.43 -11.13
C CYS A 121 3.11 4.68 -10.36
N ALA A 122 1.84 5.08 -10.42
CA ALA A 122 1.33 6.24 -9.70
C ALA A 122 1.26 5.93 -8.20
N PRO A 123 1.91 6.73 -7.34
CA PRO A 123 1.90 6.49 -5.90
C PRO A 123 0.51 6.72 -5.31
N TYR A 124 0.21 6.02 -4.21
CA TYR A 124 -1.11 6.09 -3.55
C TYR A 124 -1.50 7.52 -3.15
N ARG A 125 -0.51 8.32 -2.74
CA ARG A 125 -0.65 9.76 -2.47
C ARG A 125 -1.21 10.53 -3.67
N ARG A 126 -0.65 10.31 -4.87
CA ARG A 126 -1.10 10.99 -6.11
C ARG A 126 -2.51 10.56 -6.51
N GLN A 127 -2.83 9.27 -6.39
CA GLN A 127 -4.14 8.72 -6.77
C GLN A 127 -5.30 9.34 -6.00
N HIS A 128 -5.05 9.79 -4.78
CA HIS A 128 -6.06 10.36 -3.90
C HIS A 128 -5.83 11.85 -3.61
N MET A 129 -5.04 12.54 -4.44
CA MET A 129 -4.82 13.98 -4.31
C MET A 129 -6.13 14.76 -4.21
N CYS A 130 -6.14 15.81 -3.39
CA CYS A 130 -7.28 16.70 -3.15
C CYS A 130 -7.44 17.74 -4.26
N ASP A 131 -7.66 17.27 -5.49
CA ASP A 131 -7.84 18.06 -6.71
C ASP A 131 -9.30 18.15 -7.17
N TYR A 132 -10.28 17.79 -6.32
CA TYR A 132 -11.70 17.76 -6.70
C TYR A 132 -12.23 19.12 -7.18
N ASN A 133 -11.76 20.23 -6.59
CA ASN A 133 -12.14 21.57 -7.04
C ASN A 133 -11.67 21.86 -8.47
N LEU A 134 -10.55 21.26 -8.91
CA LEU A 134 -10.04 21.39 -10.27
C LEU A 134 -10.87 20.59 -11.28
N GLU A 135 -11.67 19.61 -10.85
CA GLU A 135 -12.64 18.94 -11.74
C GLU A 135 -13.78 19.88 -12.16
N HIS A 136 -13.99 20.99 -11.45
CA HIS A 136 -15.12 21.91 -11.64
C HIS A 136 -14.73 23.28 -12.20
N ILE A 137 -13.46 23.51 -12.51
CA ILE A 137 -13.02 24.73 -13.21
C ILE A 137 -13.46 24.69 -14.68
N ASN A 138 -13.78 25.82 -15.28
CA ASN A 138 -14.07 25.95 -16.71
C ASN A 138 -13.88 27.40 -17.15
N VAL A 139 -13.95 27.65 -18.45
CA VAL A 139 -13.77 29.00 -19.03
C VAL A 139 -14.80 30.04 -18.56
N GLY A 140 -15.94 29.61 -18.03
CA GLY A 140 -17.00 30.47 -17.49
C GLY A 140 -16.74 30.94 -16.07
N ASN A 141 -16.16 30.09 -15.21
CA ASN A 141 -15.89 30.40 -13.80
C ASN A 141 -14.41 30.69 -13.49
N THR A 142 -13.48 30.27 -14.34
CA THR A 142 -12.04 30.52 -14.26
C THR A 142 -11.61 31.22 -15.54
N ARG A 143 -11.53 32.56 -15.51
CA ARG A 143 -11.48 33.37 -16.73
C ARG A 143 -10.07 33.82 -17.10
N ASN A 144 -9.20 33.97 -16.12
CA ASN A 144 -7.86 34.53 -16.30
C ASN A 144 -6.84 33.85 -15.36
N SER A 145 -5.60 34.32 -15.43
CA SER A 145 -4.50 33.81 -14.59
C SER A 145 -4.78 33.93 -13.08
N HIS A 146 -5.45 34.99 -12.64
CA HIS A 146 -5.75 35.20 -11.22
C HIS A 146 -6.73 34.13 -10.72
N ASP A 147 -7.82 33.89 -11.44
CA ASP A 147 -8.81 32.86 -11.08
C ASP A 147 -8.18 31.46 -11.05
N LEU A 148 -7.30 31.16 -12.01
CA LEU A 148 -6.57 29.88 -12.07
C LEU A 148 -5.63 29.72 -10.87
N LEU A 149 -4.92 30.79 -10.49
CA LEU A 149 -4.08 30.79 -9.30
C LEU A 149 -4.93 30.52 -8.06
N GLY A 150 -6.10 31.16 -7.92
CA GLY A 150 -7.00 30.94 -6.80
C GLY A 150 -7.40 29.48 -6.62
N ASN A 151 -7.83 28.82 -7.69
CA ASN A 151 -8.19 27.41 -7.65
C ASN A 151 -6.99 26.51 -7.32
N SER A 152 -5.81 26.79 -7.90
CA SER A 152 -4.57 26.07 -7.62
C SER A 152 -4.13 26.19 -6.15
N LEU A 153 -4.29 27.38 -5.55
CA LEU A 153 -3.92 27.62 -4.16
C LEU A 153 -4.84 26.89 -3.18
N VAL A 154 -6.13 26.78 -3.50
CA VAL A 154 -7.11 26.02 -2.72
C VAL A 154 -6.75 24.54 -2.73
N THR A 155 -6.47 23.98 -3.90
CA THR A 155 -5.96 22.60 -4.05
C THR A 155 -4.69 22.40 -3.21
N ALA A 156 -3.69 23.27 -3.36
CA ALA A 156 -2.42 23.17 -2.65
C ALA A 156 -2.60 23.23 -1.13
N LYS A 157 -3.36 24.20 -0.62
CA LYS A 157 -3.62 24.36 0.82
C LYS A 157 -4.21 23.08 1.42
N TYR A 158 -5.31 22.60 0.86
CA TYR A 158 -6.06 21.50 1.45
C TYR A 158 -5.41 20.12 1.24
N GLU A 159 -4.67 19.94 0.14
CA GLU A 159 -3.82 18.77 -0.02
C GLU A 159 -2.68 18.76 1.03
N GLY A 160 -2.01 19.91 1.20
CA GLY A 160 -0.95 20.07 2.20
C GLY A 160 -1.45 19.82 3.63
N GLU A 161 -2.63 20.34 3.97
CA GLU A 161 -3.32 20.10 5.25
C GLU A 161 -3.64 18.62 5.46
N SER A 162 -4.25 17.97 4.47
CA SER A 162 -4.62 16.55 4.53
C SER A 162 -3.39 15.66 4.78
N LEU A 163 -2.29 15.89 4.04
CA LEU A 163 -1.06 15.14 4.20
C LEU A 163 -0.37 15.41 5.54
N SER A 164 -0.33 16.67 5.96
CA SER A 164 0.27 17.06 7.24
C SER A 164 -0.46 16.40 8.42
N ASN A 165 -1.78 16.48 8.44
CA ASN A 165 -2.61 15.87 9.47
C ASN A 165 -2.47 14.34 9.49
N TYR A 166 -2.47 13.70 8.32
CA TYR A 166 -2.27 12.25 8.24
C TYR A 166 -0.89 11.84 8.79
N MET A 167 0.17 12.55 8.41
CA MET A 167 1.52 12.25 8.91
C MET A 167 1.64 12.49 10.41
N LYS A 168 1.05 13.56 10.93
CA LYS A 168 1.02 13.85 12.37
C LYS A 168 0.32 12.72 13.16
N ASN A 169 -0.72 12.10 12.60
CA ASN A 169 -1.49 11.09 13.30
C ASN A 169 -0.94 9.67 13.16
N HIS A 170 -0.26 9.36 12.04
CA HIS A 170 0.19 7.99 11.73
C HIS A 170 1.71 7.81 11.68
N PHE A 171 2.49 8.91 11.66
CA PHE A 171 3.93 8.90 11.43
C PHE A 171 4.68 9.90 12.33
N GLN A 172 4.30 10.00 13.60
CA GLN A 172 4.82 11.01 14.55
C GLN A 172 6.35 11.08 14.59
N ASP A 173 7.03 9.94 14.70
CA ASP A 173 8.50 9.85 14.81
C ASP A 173 9.28 10.47 13.64
N ILE A 174 8.64 10.54 12.48
CA ILE A 174 9.22 11.04 11.23
C ILE A 174 8.45 12.22 10.67
N TYR A 175 7.50 12.78 11.41
CA TYR A 175 6.62 13.83 10.90
C TYR A 175 7.44 15.05 10.48
N ASN A 176 8.26 15.59 11.38
CA ASN A 176 9.07 16.79 11.13
C ASN A 176 10.13 16.57 10.03
N SER A 177 10.71 15.36 9.96
CA SER A 177 11.76 15.04 8.98
C SER A 177 11.20 14.63 7.60
N GLY A 178 10.04 13.98 7.56
CA GLY A 178 9.45 13.40 6.36
C GLY A 178 8.48 14.33 5.63
N ILE A 179 7.76 15.20 6.34
CA ILE A 179 6.69 16.03 5.75
C ILE A 179 7.18 16.89 4.59
N ARG A 180 8.41 17.42 4.69
CA ARG A 180 9.05 18.21 3.63
C ARG A 180 9.10 17.45 2.29
N THR A 181 9.50 16.18 2.31
CA THR A 181 9.60 15.36 1.10
C THR A 181 8.23 15.07 0.51
N VAL A 182 7.24 14.81 1.36
CA VAL A 182 5.85 14.58 0.95
C VAL A 182 5.24 15.83 0.29
N LEU A 183 5.44 17.01 0.89
CA LEU A 183 4.96 18.26 0.33
C LEU A 183 5.70 18.62 -0.96
N ALA A 184 7.02 18.39 -1.06
CA ALA A 184 7.78 18.60 -2.29
C ALA A 184 7.28 17.74 -3.46
N ARG A 185 7.00 16.45 -3.21
CA ARG A 185 6.40 15.54 -4.21
C ARG A 185 5.04 16.01 -4.69
N THR A 186 4.23 16.43 -3.75
CA THR A 186 2.86 16.90 -4.00
C THR A 186 2.86 18.22 -4.76
N PHE A 187 3.73 19.14 -4.39
CA PHE A 187 3.94 20.38 -5.11
C PHE A 187 4.36 20.14 -6.57
N ALA A 188 5.29 19.20 -6.80
CA ALA A 188 5.71 18.82 -8.13
C ALA A 188 4.58 18.18 -8.96
N ASP A 189 3.75 17.34 -8.34
CA ASP A 189 2.58 16.75 -9.00
C ASP A 189 1.50 17.78 -9.33
N ILE A 190 1.22 18.74 -8.44
CA ILE A 190 0.32 19.88 -8.74
C ILE A 190 0.89 20.67 -9.93
N GLY A 191 2.20 20.93 -9.93
CA GLY A 191 2.88 21.58 -11.04
C GLY A 191 2.74 20.81 -12.36
N ASP A 192 2.81 19.48 -12.33
CA ASP A 192 2.61 18.65 -13.52
C ASP A 192 1.16 18.60 -13.99
N ILE A 193 0.18 18.61 -13.08
CA ILE A 193 -1.24 18.76 -13.42
C ILE A 193 -1.44 20.09 -14.16
N VAL A 194 -0.93 21.19 -13.59
CA VAL A 194 -1.10 22.52 -14.21
C VAL A 194 -0.31 22.64 -15.50
N ARG A 195 0.86 22.00 -15.65
CA ARG A 195 1.67 21.99 -16.89
C ARG A 195 1.15 21.07 -17.98
N GLY A 196 0.24 20.14 -17.66
CA GLY A 196 -0.22 19.11 -18.59
C GLY A 196 0.77 17.97 -18.77
N ARG A 197 1.70 17.83 -17.82
CA ARG A 197 2.75 16.80 -17.78
C ARG A 197 2.41 15.64 -16.85
N ASP A 198 1.35 15.78 -16.06
CA ASP A 198 0.91 14.70 -15.17
C ASP A 198 0.46 13.50 -16.01
N MET A 199 0.90 12.31 -15.62
CA MET A 199 0.60 11.07 -16.32
C MET A 199 -0.66 10.40 -15.77
N PHE A 200 -1.17 10.80 -14.60
CA PHE A 200 -2.31 10.10 -13.97
C PHE A 200 -3.65 10.56 -14.56
N ILE A 201 -4.51 9.60 -14.89
CA ILE A 201 -5.85 9.80 -15.43
C ILE A 201 -6.85 9.41 -14.34
N PRO A 202 -7.39 10.37 -13.58
CA PRO A 202 -8.26 10.07 -12.43
C PRO A 202 -9.65 9.56 -12.85
N ASN A 203 -10.11 9.93 -14.06
CA ASN A 203 -11.41 9.55 -14.60
C ASN A 203 -11.33 9.45 -16.14
N LYS A 204 -12.25 8.67 -16.73
CA LYS A 204 -12.27 8.40 -18.19
C LYS A 204 -12.39 9.67 -19.05
N ASP A 205 -12.99 10.73 -18.51
CA ASP A 205 -13.24 11.99 -19.23
C ASP A 205 -12.07 12.97 -19.15
N ASP A 206 -11.01 12.62 -18.40
CA ASP A 206 -9.83 13.44 -18.17
C ASP A 206 -10.17 14.92 -17.85
N LYS A 207 -11.18 15.12 -16.99
CA LYS A 207 -11.84 16.43 -16.82
C LYS A 207 -10.87 17.56 -16.52
N ILE A 208 -9.91 17.34 -15.63
CA ILE A 208 -8.97 18.36 -15.17
C ILE A 208 -8.11 18.84 -16.34
N GLU A 209 -7.50 17.91 -17.10
CA GLU A 209 -6.63 18.29 -18.22
C GLU A 209 -7.41 18.98 -19.33
N ASN A 210 -8.58 18.46 -19.70
CA ASN A 210 -9.44 19.08 -20.73
C ASN A 210 -9.89 20.49 -20.35
N ARG A 211 -10.22 20.71 -19.07
CA ARG A 211 -10.61 22.04 -18.56
C ARG A 211 -9.43 23.00 -18.49
N LEU A 212 -8.26 22.53 -18.05
CA LEU A 212 -7.04 23.33 -18.02
C LEU A 212 -6.63 23.76 -19.43
N ARG A 213 -6.67 22.85 -20.42
CA ARG A 213 -6.43 23.18 -21.84
C ARG A 213 -7.32 24.33 -22.31
N ALA A 214 -8.63 24.24 -22.08
CA ALA A 214 -9.57 25.28 -22.47
C ALA A 214 -9.31 26.63 -21.75
N ILE A 215 -8.97 26.59 -20.46
CA ILE A 215 -8.64 27.80 -19.69
C ILE A 215 -7.36 28.45 -20.19
N PHE A 216 -6.31 27.67 -20.46
CA PHE A 216 -5.05 28.20 -20.99
C PHE A 216 -5.18 28.75 -22.40
N LYS A 217 -6.01 28.12 -23.25
CA LYS A 217 -6.38 28.68 -24.56
C LYS A 217 -7.02 30.06 -24.42
N LYS A 218 -7.98 30.21 -23.50
CA LYS A 218 -8.60 31.51 -23.23
C LYS A 218 -7.61 32.55 -22.71
N ILE A 219 -6.72 32.16 -21.78
CA ILE A 219 -5.66 33.05 -21.28
C ILE A 219 -4.77 33.50 -22.45
N TYR A 220 -4.40 32.58 -23.33
CA TYR A 220 -3.61 32.88 -24.53
C TYR A 220 -4.30 33.90 -25.45
N GLU A 221 -5.57 33.67 -25.79
CA GLU A 221 -6.37 34.58 -26.62
C GLU A 221 -6.50 35.99 -26.01
N GLU A 222 -6.64 36.08 -24.68
CA GLU A 222 -6.66 37.38 -23.97
C GLU A 222 -5.29 38.08 -24.02
N LEU A 223 -4.19 37.33 -23.98
CA LEU A 223 -2.84 37.88 -24.11
C LEU A 223 -2.59 38.43 -25.51
N GLU A 224 -2.96 37.69 -26.56
CA GLU A 224 -2.82 38.13 -27.95
C GLU A 224 -3.61 39.42 -28.23
N LYS A 225 -4.83 39.54 -27.68
CA LYS A 225 -5.65 40.75 -27.86
C LYS A 225 -5.04 42.00 -27.20
N ASN A 226 -4.40 41.81 -26.05
CA ASN A 226 -3.88 42.92 -25.25
C ASN A 226 -2.45 43.34 -25.63
N ASN A 227 -1.70 42.49 -26.31
CA ASN A 227 -0.32 42.77 -26.76
C ASN A 227 -0.25 42.83 -28.29
N LYS A 228 -0.42 44.04 -28.86
CA LYS A 228 -0.31 44.29 -30.32
C LYS A 228 1.13 44.25 -30.87
N GLU A 229 2.15 44.23 -30.01
CA GLU A 229 3.56 44.06 -30.39
C GLU A 229 3.96 42.58 -30.21
N SER A 230 4.03 41.87 -31.33
CA SER A 230 4.08 40.40 -31.39
C SER A 230 5.47 39.82 -31.08
N GLU A 231 5.86 39.79 -29.79
CA GLU A 231 6.82 38.78 -29.28
C GLU A 231 6.11 37.46 -28.86
N PHE A 232 4.78 37.43 -28.91
CA PHE A 232 3.94 36.28 -28.52
C PHE A 232 3.66 35.32 -29.69
N HIS A 233 4.59 35.13 -30.62
CA HIS A 233 4.47 34.07 -31.62
C HIS A 233 4.79 32.71 -30.98
N TYR A 234 3.91 32.24 -30.11
CA TYR A 234 3.87 30.83 -29.79
C TYR A 234 3.19 30.15 -30.97
N ASN A 235 3.98 29.48 -31.81
CA ASN A 235 3.40 28.41 -32.62
C ASN A 235 2.68 27.52 -31.62
N GLU A 236 1.35 27.37 -31.76
CA GLU A 236 0.61 26.36 -31.03
C GLU A 236 1.44 25.08 -31.14
N ASP A 237 1.75 24.46 -29.99
CA ASP A 237 2.18 23.07 -30.03
C ASP A 237 1.11 22.35 -30.85
N LYS A 238 1.48 21.44 -31.77
CA LYS A 238 0.56 20.83 -32.77
C LYS A 238 -0.76 20.27 -32.19
N ASP A 239 -0.83 20.11 -30.86
CA ASP A 239 -1.94 19.56 -30.09
C ASP A 239 -2.79 20.61 -29.33
N GLY A 240 -2.51 21.91 -29.45
CA GLY A 240 -3.25 22.99 -28.76
C GLY A 240 -3.13 22.99 -27.24
N ASN A 241 -2.10 22.37 -26.67
CA ASN A 241 -1.93 22.21 -25.21
C ASN A 241 -1.18 23.39 -24.54
N HIS A 242 -0.62 24.32 -25.32
CA HIS A 242 0.10 25.49 -24.83
C HIS A 242 1.16 25.15 -23.75
N TYR A 243 1.95 24.08 -23.92
CA TYR A 243 2.83 23.56 -22.86
C TYR A 243 3.81 24.62 -22.36
N LYS A 244 4.38 25.44 -23.25
CA LYS A 244 5.28 26.55 -22.89
C LYS A 244 4.58 27.61 -22.04
N LEU A 245 3.37 28.02 -22.40
CA LEU A 245 2.56 28.98 -21.65
C LEU A 245 2.27 28.46 -20.23
N ARG A 246 1.87 27.18 -20.13
CA ARG A 246 1.60 26.50 -18.86
C ARG A 246 2.86 26.42 -18.00
N GLU A 247 4.01 26.16 -18.60
CA GLU A 247 5.32 26.14 -17.93
C GLU A 247 5.71 27.52 -17.40
N TYR A 248 5.58 28.58 -18.19
CA TYR A 248 5.84 29.94 -17.73
C TYR A 248 4.88 30.39 -16.64
N TRP A 249 3.59 30.05 -16.77
CA TRP A 249 2.60 30.32 -15.73
C TRP A 249 2.98 29.64 -14.42
N CYS A 250 3.38 28.37 -14.45
CA CYS A 250 3.87 27.67 -13.26
C CYS A 250 5.12 28.35 -12.69
N SER A 251 6.12 28.66 -13.51
CA SER A 251 7.36 29.30 -13.06
C SER A 251 7.13 30.62 -12.31
N VAL A 252 6.20 31.47 -12.75
CA VAL A 252 5.94 32.76 -12.07
C VAL A 252 5.03 32.63 -10.85
N ASN A 253 4.20 31.58 -10.76
CA ASN A 253 3.23 31.38 -9.68
C ASN A 253 3.68 30.37 -8.61
N ARG A 254 4.72 29.58 -8.86
CA ARG A 254 5.18 28.48 -7.99
C ARG A 254 5.41 28.86 -6.53
N ARG A 255 5.91 30.07 -6.25
CA ARG A 255 6.12 30.56 -4.87
C ARG A 255 4.82 30.64 -4.07
N GLU A 256 3.72 31.09 -4.68
CA GLU A 256 2.43 31.18 -3.99
C GLU A 256 1.86 29.79 -3.73
N ILE A 257 2.01 28.88 -4.70
CA ILE A 257 1.58 27.47 -4.57
C ILE A 257 2.34 26.79 -3.44
N TRP A 258 3.66 27.02 -3.33
CA TRP A 258 4.46 26.51 -2.23
C TRP A 258 4.07 27.11 -0.87
N LYS A 259 3.75 28.41 -0.83
CA LYS A 259 3.24 29.04 0.39
C LYS A 259 1.93 28.38 0.83
N ALA A 260 1.01 28.13 -0.09
CA ALA A 260 -0.26 27.46 0.20
C ALA A 260 -0.08 26.02 0.70
N ILE A 261 0.71 25.19 0.01
CA ILE A 261 0.89 23.77 0.37
C ILE A 261 1.57 23.57 1.72
N THR A 262 2.37 24.55 2.16
CA THR A 262 3.08 24.50 3.45
C THR A 262 2.32 25.15 4.61
N CYS A 263 1.08 25.65 4.40
CA CYS A 263 0.31 26.32 5.44
C CYS A 263 0.12 25.49 6.72
N SER A 264 -0.02 24.17 6.60
CA SER A 264 -0.21 23.26 7.75
C SER A 264 1.06 22.49 8.14
N ALA A 265 2.22 22.81 7.55
CA ALA A 265 3.48 22.20 7.94
C ALA A 265 3.87 22.62 9.37
N PRO A 266 4.57 21.76 10.15
CA PRO A 266 4.99 22.09 11.51
C PRO A 266 6.18 23.05 11.46
N LYS A 267 6.33 23.93 12.47
CA LYS A 267 7.43 24.90 12.53
C LYS A 267 8.79 24.20 12.57
N GLU A 268 8.83 23.05 13.23
CA GLU A 268 9.98 22.18 13.49
C GLU A 268 10.45 21.42 12.23
N ALA A 269 9.68 21.44 11.14
CA ALA A 269 10.14 20.90 9.86
C ALA A 269 11.14 21.86 9.21
N ILE A 270 12.41 21.76 9.60
CA ILE A 270 13.49 22.62 9.12
C ILE A 270 14.02 22.15 7.76
N ARG A 271 14.21 23.09 6.84
CA ARG A 271 15.00 22.93 5.62
C ARG A 271 16.34 23.63 5.81
N TYR A 272 17.41 22.88 5.59
CA TYR A 272 18.76 23.42 5.56
C TYR A 272 19.14 23.68 4.11
N ILE A 273 19.61 24.89 3.82
CA ILE A 273 20.20 25.21 2.52
C ILE A 273 21.67 25.52 2.77
N THR A 274 22.54 24.77 2.10
CA THR A 274 23.98 24.99 2.12
C THR A 274 24.36 25.70 0.83
N GLU A 275 24.88 26.92 0.95
CA GLU A 275 25.35 27.74 -0.17
C GLU A 275 26.89 27.85 -0.11
N ASP A 276 27.54 28.00 -1.26
CA ASP A 276 28.97 28.34 -1.30
C ASP A 276 29.16 29.74 -0.70
N GLY A 277 29.96 29.83 0.36
CA GLY A 277 30.20 31.08 1.10
C GLY A 277 31.19 32.03 0.43
N GLY A 278 31.60 31.77 -0.81
CA GLY A 278 32.69 32.48 -1.47
C GLY A 278 34.00 32.32 -0.70
N ASN A 279 34.53 33.42 -0.15
CA ASN A 279 35.74 33.43 0.69
C ASN A 279 35.54 32.84 2.11
N PHE A 280 34.29 32.59 2.52
CA PHE A 280 33.97 31.90 3.77
C PHE A 280 33.72 30.41 3.54
N THR A 281 33.93 29.58 4.57
CA THR A 281 33.40 28.21 4.59
C THR A 281 31.88 28.22 4.42
N ARG A 282 31.34 27.14 3.85
CA ARG A 282 29.92 26.94 3.51
C ARG A 282 28.92 27.58 4.47
N LEU A 283 28.01 28.40 3.93
CA LEU A 283 26.93 29.02 4.70
C LEU A 283 25.73 28.08 4.74
N THR A 284 25.28 27.70 5.93
CA THR A 284 24.06 26.90 6.12
C THR A 284 22.94 27.77 6.70
N ARG A 285 21.87 27.96 5.94
CA ARG A 285 20.66 28.69 6.38
C ARG A 285 19.57 27.71 6.81
N MET A 286 18.84 28.07 7.87
CA MET A 286 17.69 27.31 8.36
C MET A 286 16.39 27.98 7.92
N GLN A 287 15.52 27.19 7.30
CA GLN A 287 14.20 27.62 6.87
C GLN A 287 13.14 26.82 7.63
N THR A 288 12.34 27.51 8.44
CA THR A 288 11.28 26.89 9.25
C THR A 288 10.06 26.52 8.42
N LYS A 289 9.21 25.62 8.92
CA LYS A 289 7.92 25.29 8.29
C LYS A 289 8.07 24.87 6.82
N CYS A 290 9.04 24.00 6.54
CA CYS A 290 9.41 23.58 5.20
C CYS A 290 9.81 24.73 4.25
N GLY A 291 10.26 25.89 4.75
CA GLY A 291 10.55 27.05 3.92
C GLY A 291 9.29 27.76 3.41
N HIS A 292 8.29 27.88 4.26
CA HIS A 292 6.98 28.48 3.95
C HIS A 292 7.08 29.91 3.37
N LYS A 293 8.08 30.70 3.80
CA LYS A 293 8.30 32.08 3.33
C LYS A 293 9.39 32.19 2.25
N ASP A 294 9.99 31.06 1.90
CA ASP A 294 11.18 30.97 1.06
C ASP A 294 10.84 30.48 -0.36
N ASN A 295 11.88 30.31 -1.19
CA ASN A 295 11.72 29.73 -2.52
C ASN A 295 11.34 28.24 -2.43
N PRO A 296 10.48 27.74 -3.34
CA PRO A 296 10.09 26.33 -3.36
C PRO A 296 11.29 25.41 -3.57
N PRO A 297 11.18 24.11 -3.24
CA PRO A 297 12.15 23.12 -3.69
C PRO A 297 12.13 23.01 -5.21
N ASP A 298 13.25 22.59 -5.80
CA ASP A 298 13.38 22.45 -7.26
C ASP A 298 12.82 21.10 -7.76
N TYR A 299 12.22 20.32 -6.86
CA TYR A 299 11.70 18.98 -7.11
C TYR A 299 10.65 18.94 -8.24
N ASP A 300 10.00 20.06 -8.54
CA ASP A 300 9.06 20.25 -9.64
C ASP A 300 9.69 20.21 -11.05
N TYR A 301 11.03 20.22 -11.16
CA TYR A 301 11.76 20.10 -12.42
C TYR A 301 12.41 18.72 -12.62
N ILE A 302 12.20 17.76 -11.72
CA ILE A 302 12.53 16.36 -11.97
C ILE A 302 11.36 15.74 -12.76
N PRO A 303 11.56 15.01 -13.88
CA PRO A 303 10.44 14.42 -14.60
C PRO A 303 9.64 13.43 -13.73
N GLN A 304 8.32 13.43 -13.89
CA GLN A 304 7.38 12.75 -12.97
C GLN A 304 7.70 11.27 -12.75
N ARG A 305 8.05 10.54 -13.81
CA ARG A 305 8.40 9.11 -13.74
C ARG A 305 9.52 8.84 -12.74
N PHE A 306 10.59 9.65 -12.76
CA PHE A 306 11.71 9.52 -11.83
C PHE A 306 11.30 9.85 -10.39
N ARG A 307 10.44 10.85 -10.18
CA ARG A 307 9.91 11.18 -8.85
C ARG A 307 9.06 10.06 -8.28
N TRP A 308 8.18 9.47 -9.10
CA TRP A 308 7.36 8.32 -8.71
C TRP A 308 8.20 7.07 -8.44
N MET A 309 9.26 6.82 -9.21
CA MET A 309 10.23 5.75 -8.92
C MET A 309 10.88 5.93 -7.53
N GLN A 310 11.36 7.14 -7.21
CA GLN A 310 11.90 7.43 -5.88
C GLN A 310 10.86 7.17 -4.77
N GLU A 311 9.65 7.70 -4.93
CA GLU A 311 8.56 7.49 -3.96
C GLU A 311 8.18 6.00 -3.82
N TRP A 312 8.14 5.27 -4.93
CA TRP A 312 7.88 3.84 -4.96
C TRP A 312 8.92 3.07 -4.14
N SER A 313 10.22 3.32 -4.36
CA SER A 313 11.29 2.63 -3.63
C SER A 313 11.28 2.94 -2.12
N GLU A 314 10.94 4.17 -1.73
CA GLU A 314 10.81 4.53 -0.31
C GLU A 314 9.59 3.88 0.35
N ASN A 315 8.47 3.76 -0.38
CA ASN A 315 7.29 3.06 0.11
C ASN A 315 7.56 1.55 0.26
N PHE A 316 8.27 0.95 -0.68
CA PHE A 316 8.75 -0.44 -0.58
C PHE A 316 9.53 -0.64 0.73
N CYS A 317 10.49 0.23 1.01
CA CYS A 317 11.28 0.20 2.24
C CYS A 317 10.48 0.31 3.52
N MET A 318 9.54 1.25 3.55
CA MET A 318 8.67 1.44 4.72
C MET A 318 7.87 0.18 5.00
N TYR A 319 7.29 -0.41 3.95
CA TYR A 319 6.43 -1.56 4.13
C TYR A 319 7.23 -2.82 4.45
N GLN A 320 8.38 -3.04 3.80
CA GLN A 320 9.29 -4.12 4.18
C GLN A 320 9.70 -4.00 5.66
N LYS A 321 10.07 -2.80 6.12
CA LYS A 321 10.37 -2.56 7.55
C LYS A 321 9.21 -2.97 8.45
N HIS A 322 7.98 -2.58 8.11
CA HIS A 322 6.79 -2.94 8.87
C HIS A 322 6.59 -4.46 8.92
N LEU A 323 6.71 -5.17 7.79
CA LEU A 323 6.60 -6.62 7.75
C LEU A 323 7.65 -7.29 8.64
N LEU A 324 8.91 -6.83 8.59
CA LEU A 324 9.98 -7.34 9.46
C LEU A 324 9.67 -7.16 10.95
N GLU A 325 9.08 -6.03 11.35
CA GLU A 325 8.67 -5.80 12.74
C GLU A 325 7.58 -6.77 13.19
N THR A 326 6.69 -7.19 12.29
CA THR A 326 5.67 -8.22 12.59
C THR A 326 6.22 -9.65 12.64
N MET A 327 7.45 -9.88 12.18
CA MET A 327 8.09 -11.20 12.13
C MET A 327 8.92 -11.55 13.37
N GLN A 328 8.95 -10.71 14.41
CA GLN A 328 9.78 -10.93 15.61
C GLN A 328 9.57 -12.31 16.25
N ASN A 329 8.34 -12.83 16.25
CA ASN A 329 8.03 -14.13 16.82
C ASN A 329 8.67 -15.31 16.06
N CYS A 330 9.14 -15.11 14.82
CA CYS A 330 9.91 -16.11 14.08
C CYS A 330 11.19 -16.56 14.80
N GLU A 331 11.80 -15.72 15.64
CA GLU A 331 12.97 -16.09 16.45
C GLU A 331 12.70 -17.28 17.38
N ASN A 332 11.44 -17.51 17.72
CA ASN A 332 11.01 -18.64 18.53
C ASN A 332 10.80 -19.93 17.71
N CYS A 333 10.85 -19.88 16.38
CA CYS A 333 10.83 -21.05 15.50
C CYS A 333 12.21 -21.34 14.94
N LYS A 334 12.89 -22.39 15.43
CA LYS A 334 14.27 -22.71 15.02
C LYS A 334 14.41 -24.16 14.59
N LYS A 335 15.38 -24.41 13.72
CA LYS A 335 15.75 -25.78 13.32
C LYS A 335 16.36 -26.52 14.50
N GLY A 336 15.76 -27.64 14.89
CA GLY A 336 16.36 -28.62 15.80
C GLY A 336 17.26 -29.61 15.04
N ASN A 337 17.51 -30.79 15.62
CA ASN A 337 18.32 -31.82 14.95
C ASN A 337 17.65 -32.39 13.69
N THR A 338 16.32 -32.58 13.72
CA THR A 338 15.54 -33.17 12.63
C THR A 338 14.32 -32.34 12.27
N ASP A 339 13.59 -31.83 13.27
CA ASP A 339 12.36 -31.05 13.09
C ASP A 339 12.51 -29.61 13.58
N CYS A 340 11.62 -28.76 13.09
CA CYS A 340 11.45 -27.40 13.60
C CYS A 340 10.86 -27.40 15.00
N LYS A 341 11.50 -26.66 15.90
CA LYS A 341 11.10 -26.53 17.29
C LYS A 341 10.64 -25.10 17.56
N GLN A 342 9.55 -25.00 18.33
CA GLN A 342 9.03 -23.73 18.81
C GLN A 342 9.37 -23.54 20.30
N LYS A 343 9.88 -22.36 20.67
CA LYS A 343 10.10 -21.92 22.06
C LYS A 343 8.86 -21.30 22.70
N VAL A 344 7.95 -20.80 21.87
CA VAL A 344 6.67 -20.23 22.27
C VAL A 344 5.60 -20.96 21.50
N TYR A 345 4.53 -21.37 22.18
CA TYR A 345 3.44 -22.08 21.54
C TYR A 345 2.84 -21.22 20.43
N GLY A 346 2.91 -21.70 19.19
CA GLY A 346 2.30 -21.08 18.02
C GLY A 346 3.31 -20.34 17.15
N ALA A 347 4.55 -20.17 17.63
CA ALA A 347 5.56 -19.37 16.94
C ALA A 347 5.90 -19.89 15.54
N CYS A 348 6.03 -21.20 15.34
CA CYS A 348 6.34 -21.73 14.00
C CYS A 348 5.19 -21.56 13.01
N ARG A 349 3.94 -21.67 13.46
CA ARG A 349 2.75 -21.41 12.63
C ARG A 349 2.65 -19.94 12.25
N ASP A 350 2.75 -19.06 13.24
CA ASP A 350 2.76 -17.61 13.04
C ASP A 350 3.89 -17.20 12.09
N CYS A 351 5.10 -17.74 12.30
CA CYS A 351 6.22 -17.51 11.41
C CYS A 351 5.95 -17.99 9.98
N LYS A 352 5.33 -19.17 9.81
CA LYS A 352 4.95 -19.68 8.48
C LYS A 352 4.01 -18.72 7.75
N ASP A 353 2.98 -18.24 8.44
CA ASP A 353 2.00 -17.32 7.89
C ASP A 353 2.66 -15.97 7.53
N LYS A 354 3.53 -15.46 8.41
CA LYS A 354 4.26 -14.20 8.18
C LYS A 354 5.31 -14.29 7.07
N CYS A 355 6.03 -15.40 6.95
CA CYS A 355 6.96 -15.62 5.83
C CYS A 355 6.20 -15.70 4.50
N LYS A 356 4.99 -16.31 4.49
CA LYS A 356 4.12 -16.33 3.31
C LYS A 356 3.64 -14.93 2.93
N GLU A 357 3.20 -14.14 3.91
CA GLU A 357 2.79 -12.74 3.72
C GLU A 357 3.94 -11.90 3.13
N TYR A 358 5.15 -12.05 3.67
CA TYR A 358 6.35 -11.38 3.17
C TYR A 358 6.71 -11.79 1.74
N SER A 359 6.69 -13.09 1.43
CA SER A 359 6.96 -13.60 0.09
C SER A 359 5.97 -13.06 -0.95
N GLN A 360 4.67 -13.02 -0.62
CA GLN A 360 3.64 -12.43 -1.48
C GLN A 360 3.84 -10.91 -1.68
N PHE A 361 4.29 -10.21 -0.65
CA PHE A 361 4.69 -8.81 -0.78
C PHE A 361 5.85 -8.67 -1.78
N VAL A 362 6.93 -9.42 -1.60
CA VAL A 362 8.10 -9.36 -2.50
C VAL A 362 7.71 -9.67 -3.94
N GLU A 363 6.91 -10.70 -4.17
CA GLU A 363 6.44 -11.08 -5.51
C GLU A 363 5.68 -9.93 -6.19
N LYS A 364 4.73 -9.29 -5.48
CA LYS A 364 3.95 -8.17 -6.00
C LYS A 364 4.83 -6.96 -6.35
N TRP A 365 5.76 -6.59 -5.48
CA TRP A 365 6.64 -5.45 -5.72
C TRP A 365 7.69 -5.74 -6.79
N LYS A 366 8.17 -6.99 -6.90
CA LYS A 366 9.06 -7.39 -7.99
C LYS A 366 8.40 -7.25 -9.37
N LYS A 367 7.10 -7.58 -9.48
CA LYS A 367 6.33 -7.34 -10.71
C LYS A 367 6.28 -5.85 -11.08
N GLN A 368 6.02 -4.98 -10.10
CA GLN A 368 6.03 -3.52 -10.32
C GLN A 368 7.42 -2.99 -10.66
N PHE A 369 8.46 -3.51 -10.00
CA PHE A 369 9.84 -3.16 -10.28
C PHE A 369 10.22 -3.48 -11.73
N ASN A 370 9.82 -4.64 -12.26
CA ASN A 370 10.10 -5.01 -13.65
C ASN A 370 9.52 -3.99 -14.64
N ILE A 371 8.27 -3.54 -14.42
CA ILE A 371 7.62 -2.50 -15.24
C ILE A 371 8.43 -1.20 -15.21
N LEU A 372 8.85 -0.77 -14.02
CA LEU A 372 9.64 0.46 -13.85
C LEU A 372 11.05 0.32 -14.44
N ASN A 373 11.65 -0.88 -14.35
CA ASN A 373 12.98 -1.17 -14.85
C ASN A 373 13.02 -1.13 -16.38
N GLU A 374 12.06 -1.77 -17.05
CA GLU A 374 11.93 -1.73 -18.50
C GLU A 374 11.72 -0.30 -19.00
N ALA A 375 10.84 0.46 -18.34
CA ALA A 375 10.60 1.86 -18.68
C ALA A 375 11.84 2.74 -18.51
N TYR A 376 12.60 2.53 -17.43
CA TYR A 376 13.84 3.24 -17.20
C TYR A 376 14.87 2.94 -18.31
N GLN A 377 15.04 1.67 -18.66
CA GLN A 377 15.99 1.25 -19.70
C GLN A 377 15.65 1.86 -21.05
N GLU A 378 14.36 1.89 -21.43
CA GLU A 378 13.92 2.53 -22.67
C GLU A 378 14.24 4.04 -22.66
N ILE A 379 13.87 4.73 -21.58
CA ILE A 379 14.08 6.18 -21.46
C ILE A 379 15.57 6.52 -21.43
N TYR A 380 16.37 5.73 -20.71
CA TYR A 380 17.81 5.92 -20.60
C TYR A 380 18.50 5.69 -21.94
N LYS A 381 18.14 4.63 -22.67
CA LYS A 381 18.68 4.33 -24.00
C LYS A 381 18.27 5.41 -25.01
N ASN A 382 16.98 5.74 -25.09
CA ASN A 382 16.46 6.70 -26.06
C ASN A 382 16.90 8.14 -25.76
N GLY A 383 17.00 8.50 -24.49
CA GLY A 383 17.44 9.83 -24.06
C GLY A 383 18.93 10.09 -24.28
N THR A 384 19.76 9.04 -24.36
CA THR A 384 21.23 9.19 -24.43
C THR A 384 21.84 8.86 -25.79
N ASN A 385 21.03 8.45 -26.77
CA ASN A 385 21.45 8.19 -28.14
C ASN A 385 21.32 9.45 -29.01
N SER A 386 22.46 10.04 -29.36
CA SER A 386 22.56 11.16 -30.31
C SER A 386 22.21 10.68 -31.73
N GLY A 387 20.98 10.89 -32.17
CA GLY A 387 20.55 10.57 -33.55
C GLY A 387 19.25 9.77 -33.68
N ALA A 388 18.64 9.32 -32.59
CA ALA A 388 17.33 8.69 -32.66
C ALA A 388 16.22 9.76 -32.75
N THR A 389 15.54 9.84 -33.88
CA THR A 389 14.25 10.55 -34.07
C THR A 389 13.12 9.87 -33.28
N SER A 390 13.35 9.58 -32.00
CA SER A 390 12.36 8.92 -31.13
C SER A 390 11.35 9.95 -30.65
N SER A 391 10.14 9.82 -31.19
CA SER A 391 8.92 10.52 -30.79
C SER A 391 8.36 10.06 -29.43
N SER A 392 9.00 9.10 -28.72
CA SER A 392 8.41 8.49 -27.51
C SER A 392 8.77 9.19 -26.19
N VAL A 393 9.86 9.97 -26.14
CA VAL A 393 10.33 10.64 -24.90
C VAL A 393 10.31 12.15 -25.08
N ASP A 394 9.67 12.86 -24.15
CA ASP A 394 9.59 14.31 -24.17
C ASP A 394 10.97 14.97 -23.95
N GLU A 395 11.11 16.18 -24.47
CA GLU A 395 12.37 16.94 -24.46
C GLU A 395 12.90 17.20 -23.05
N HIS A 396 12.01 17.42 -22.08
CA HIS A 396 12.39 17.66 -20.69
C HIS A 396 12.98 16.39 -20.05
N THR A 397 12.36 15.23 -20.29
CA THR A 397 12.89 13.92 -19.87
C THR A 397 14.21 13.58 -20.55
N LYS A 398 14.36 13.84 -21.85
CA LYS A 398 15.63 13.64 -22.58
C LYS A 398 16.76 14.44 -21.96
N ASN A 399 16.55 15.76 -21.77
CA ASN A 399 17.54 16.65 -21.17
C ASN A 399 17.93 16.23 -19.75
N PHE A 400 16.98 15.76 -18.95
CA PHE A 400 17.26 15.23 -17.62
C PHE A 400 18.18 14.00 -17.67
N VAL A 401 17.87 13.03 -18.54
CA VAL A 401 18.61 11.78 -18.67
C VAL A 401 20.02 11.98 -19.25
N THR A 402 20.19 12.87 -20.23
CA THR A 402 21.52 13.19 -20.80
C THR A 402 22.46 13.71 -19.73
N LYS A 403 22.02 14.71 -18.96
CA LYS A 403 22.79 15.25 -17.83
C LYS A 403 23.04 14.20 -16.76
N LEU A 404 22.05 13.34 -16.53
CA LEU A 404 22.15 12.25 -15.59
C LEU A 404 23.29 11.28 -15.96
N LYS A 405 23.41 10.91 -17.24
CA LYS A 405 24.51 10.08 -17.76
C LYS A 405 25.88 10.76 -17.66
N GLU A 406 25.96 12.06 -17.96
CA GLU A 406 27.23 12.81 -17.92
C GLU A 406 27.83 12.88 -16.51
N LYS A 407 26.99 13.05 -15.50
CA LYS A 407 27.41 13.36 -14.13
C LYS A 407 27.41 12.13 -13.21
N CYS A 408 26.63 11.10 -13.52
CA CYS A 408 26.57 9.86 -12.76
C CYS A 408 26.92 8.67 -13.68
N LYS A 409 28.18 8.25 -13.68
CA LYS A 409 28.66 7.21 -14.61
C LYS A 409 28.11 5.79 -14.36
N ASP A 410 27.53 5.51 -13.18
CA ASP A 410 26.97 4.18 -12.84
C ASP A 410 25.52 4.22 -12.36
N ILE A 411 24.63 4.76 -13.18
CA ILE A 411 23.15 4.69 -13.02
C ILE A 411 22.45 4.37 -14.33
N ASP A 412 23.13 3.61 -15.19
CA ASP A 412 22.63 3.10 -16.45
C ASP A 412 21.47 2.10 -16.31
N THR A 413 21.22 1.59 -15.11
CA THR A 413 20.16 0.63 -14.81
C THR A 413 19.24 1.12 -13.67
N ALA A 414 17.99 0.66 -13.65
CA ALA A 414 16.99 1.17 -12.72
C ALA A 414 17.31 0.78 -11.27
N ASP A 415 17.77 -0.43 -11.02
CA ASP A 415 18.27 -0.89 -9.71
C ASP A 415 19.35 0.05 -9.14
N LYS A 416 20.33 0.46 -9.94
CA LYS A 416 21.35 1.43 -9.54
C LYS A 416 20.74 2.80 -9.27
N TYR A 417 19.79 3.23 -10.10
CA TYR A 417 19.03 4.48 -9.87
C TYR A 417 18.29 4.44 -8.53
N PHE A 418 17.57 3.34 -8.24
CA PHE A 418 16.88 3.17 -6.98
C PHE A 418 17.87 3.18 -5.82
N ASP A 419 18.93 2.37 -5.88
CA ASP A 419 19.93 2.21 -4.82
C ASP A 419 20.63 3.51 -4.43
N LYS A 420 20.89 4.38 -5.41
CA LYS A 420 21.53 5.68 -5.14
C LYS A 420 20.52 6.79 -4.86
N GLY A 421 19.30 6.68 -5.37
CA GLY A 421 18.24 7.70 -5.29
C GLY A 421 17.31 7.59 -4.09
N ASN A 422 17.27 6.44 -3.40
CA ASN A 422 16.37 6.21 -2.27
C ASN A 422 17.06 6.41 -0.90
N TYR A 423 16.29 6.73 0.14
CA TYR A 423 16.79 6.93 1.52
C TYR A 423 17.09 5.64 2.28
N CYS A 424 16.92 4.51 1.65
CA CYS A 424 16.77 3.23 2.29
C CYS A 424 18.03 2.40 2.12
N LYS A 425 18.99 2.65 3.01
CA LYS A 425 20.32 2.02 2.95
C LYS A 425 20.35 0.57 3.43
N LYS A 426 19.21 0.02 3.89
CA LYS A 426 19.12 -1.33 4.50
C LYS A 426 19.24 -2.46 3.48
N PHE A 427 18.87 -2.21 2.23
CA PHE A 427 18.90 -3.21 1.16
C PHE A 427 19.34 -2.61 -0.17
N LYS A 428 19.52 -3.49 -1.14
CA LYS A 428 19.96 -3.22 -2.50
C LYS A 428 18.96 -3.79 -3.49
N PHE A 429 18.58 -3.01 -4.49
CA PHE A 429 17.83 -3.46 -5.65
C PHE A 429 18.73 -4.16 -6.66
N ASP A 430 20.02 -3.84 -6.67
CA ASP A 430 21.02 -4.52 -7.47
C ASP A 430 21.41 -5.87 -6.84
N GLN A 431 21.24 -6.95 -7.60
CA GLN A 431 21.53 -8.32 -7.17
C GLN A 431 23.04 -8.64 -7.15
N THR A 432 23.87 -7.86 -7.87
CA THR A 432 25.29 -8.17 -8.12
C THR A 432 26.21 -7.83 -6.94
N THR A 433 25.71 -7.15 -5.90
CA THR A 433 26.54 -6.77 -4.75
C THR A 433 26.55 -7.83 -3.64
N SER A 434 27.51 -8.74 -3.74
CA SER A 434 27.89 -9.76 -2.75
C SER A 434 28.38 -9.22 -1.38
N ASN A 435 28.34 -7.89 -1.16
CA ASN A 435 28.99 -7.21 -0.04
C ASN A 435 28.11 -7.13 1.24
N GLY A 436 27.38 -8.20 1.55
CA GLY A 436 26.73 -8.36 2.85
C GLY A 436 25.41 -7.61 3.07
N LYS A 437 24.95 -6.74 2.16
CA LYS A 437 23.62 -6.10 2.22
C LYS A 437 22.51 -7.03 1.72
N ASN A 438 21.29 -6.82 2.22
CA ASN A 438 20.12 -7.63 1.85
C ASN A 438 19.65 -7.25 0.43
N TYR A 439 19.39 -8.23 -0.44
CA TYR A 439 18.72 -7.98 -1.71
C TYR A 439 17.23 -7.69 -1.47
N ALA A 440 16.69 -6.70 -2.19
CA ALA A 440 15.33 -6.19 -2.01
C ALA A 440 14.28 -7.28 -2.21
N PHE A 441 14.47 -8.14 -3.22
CA PHE A 441 13.48 -9.10 -3.66
C PHE A 441 13.81 -10.56 -3.28
N GLU A 442 14.50 -10.77 -2.15
CA GLU A 442 14.60 -12.10 -1.53
C GLU A 442 13.24 -12.56 -1.03
N GLU A 443 12.84 -13.82 -1.32
CA GLU A 443 11.54 -14.35 -0.90
C GLU A 443 11.38 -14.44 0.62
N ALA A 444 12.48 -14.62 1.35
CA ALA A 444 12.53 -14.57 2.80
C ALA A 444 13.59 -13.54 3.23
N PRO A 445 13.32 -12.72 4.25
CA PRO A 445 14.27 -11.72 4.68
C PRO A 445 15.48 -12.40 5.31
N LYS A 446 16.69 -11.89 5.03
CA LYS A 446 17.96 -12.49 5.46
C LYS A 446 17.99 -12.84 6.96
N GLN A 447 17.44 -11.98 7.83
CA GLN A 447 17.39 -12.19 9.28
C GLN A 447 16.53 -13.40 9.69
N TYR A 448 15.46 -13.69 8.96
CA TYR A 448 14.52 -14.79 9.27
C TYR A 448 14.58 -15.92 8.25
N LYS A 449 15.60 -15.96 7.37
CA LYS A 449 15.68 -16.94 6.27
C LYS A 449 15.62 -18.37 6.80
N GLU A 450 16.46 -18.70 7.77
CA GLU A 450 16.47 -20.02 8.40
C GLU A 450 15.15 -20.34 9.14
N ASN A 451 14.54 -19.34 9.78
CA ASN A 451 13.26 -19.50 10.49
C ASN A 451 12.12 -19.78 9.51
N CYS A 452 12.08 -19.08 8.38
CA CYS A 452 11.12 -19.28 7.31
C CYS A 452 11.29 -20.64 6.64
N ASP A 453 12.53 -21.03 6.34
CA ASP A 453 12.85 -22.35 5.78
C ASP A 453 12.42 -23.47 6.73
N CYS A 454 12.58 -23.26 8.04
CA CYS A 454 12.06 -24.15 9.05
C CYS A 454 10.52 -24.20 9.03
N ALA A 455 9.88 -23.04 9.17
CA ALA A 455 8.44 -22.91 9.31
C ALA A 455 7.66 -23.40 8.07
N LYS A 456 8.28 -23.39 6.87
CA LYS A 456 7.70 -23.86 5.61
C LYS A 456 7.10 -25.26 5.72
N ASN A 457 7.81 -26.17 6.39
CA ASN A 457 7.41 -27.56 6.57
C ASN A 457 6.68 -27.81 7.90
N PHE A 458 6.50 -26.79 8.74
CA PHE A 458 5.79 -26.93 10.02
C PHE A 458 4.29 -27.09 9.77
N GLU A 459 3.71 -28.20 10.21
CA GLU A 459 2.28 -28.47 10.13
C GLU A 459 1.59 -28.23 11.49
N GLU A 460 0.27 -28.06 11.48
CA GLU A 460 -0.50 -27.89 12.74
C GLU A 460 -0.36 -29.11 13.66
N VAL A 461 -0.06 -30.29 13.10
CA VAL A 461 0.21 -31.52 13.87
C VAL A 461 1.58 -31.54 14.55
N ASP A 462 2.52 -30.71 14.11
CA ASP A 462 3.84 -30.55 14.75
C ASP A 462 3.79 -29.62 15.98
N GLN A 463 2.62 -29.03 16.24
CA GLN A 463 2.37 -28.11 17.32
C GLN A 463 2.41 -28.80 18.70
N CYS A 464 3.59 -28.88 19.31
CA CYS A 464 3.75 -29.41 20.66
C CYS A 464 3.61 -28.32 21.75
N PRO A 465 3.04 -28.64 22.93
CA PRO A 465 3.08 -27.76 24.10
C PRO A 465 4.53 -27.44 24.49
N VAL A 466 4.81 -26.18 24.82
CA VAL A 466 6.17 -25.72 25.20
C VAL A 466 6.40 -25.70 26.72
N VAL A 467 5.40 -26.12 27.50
CA VAL A 467 5.47 -26.11 28.96
C VAL A 467 6.18 -27.36 29.46
N GLU A 468 7.50 -27.28 29.63
CA GLU A 468 8.33 -28.40 30.09
C GLU A 468 7.92 -28.94 31.46
N ASN A 469 7.51 -28.08 32.40
CA ASN A 469 7.18 -28.49 33.77
C ASN A 469 5.91 -29.36 33.86
N GLU A 470 4.97 -29.15 32.94
CA GLU A 470 3.81 -30.03 32.80
C GLU A 470 4.22 -31.37 32.18
N CYS A 471 5.10 -31.34 31.17
CA CYS A 471 5.63 -32.55 30.55
C CYS A 471 6.51 -33.38 31.50
N LYS A 472 7.26 -32.75 32.43
CA LYS A 472 8.09 -33.43 33.45
C LYS A 472 7.29 -34.29 34.42
N LYS A 473 5.98 -34.04 34.59
CA LYS A 473 5.07 -34.87 35.40
C LYS A 473 4.84 -36.25 34.78
N TYR A 474 5.14 -36.40 33.48
CA TYR A 474 5.01 -37.64 32.73
C TYR A 474 6.42 -38.19 32.46
N ASN A 475 6.67 -39.46 32.79
CA ASN A 475 8.00 -40.08 32.76
C ASN A 475 8.78 -39.83 31.44
N LYS A 476 10.13 -39.78 31.53
CA LYS A 476 11.12 -39.56 30.44
C LYS A 476 11.06 -40.54 29.25
N GLY A 477 10.08 -41.42 29.22
CA GLY A 477 9.84 -42.25 28.07
C GLY A 477 9.36 -41.42 26.88
N GLY A 478 10.24 -41.13 25.91
CA GLY A 478 9.91 -40.32 24.73
C GLY A 478 8.89 -40.94 23.78
N CYS A 479 7.65 -40.45 23.79
CA CYS A 479 6.87 -40.12 22.60
C CYS A 479 7.49 -40.55 21.26
N GLN A 480 7.41 -41.81 20.80
CA GLN A 480 7.91 -42.11 19.45
C GLN A 480 6.99 -41.43 18.44
N LYS A 481 7.57 -40.53 17.64
CA LYS A 481 6.88 -39.83 16.56
C LYS A 481 6.38 -40.90 15.58
N LYS A 482 5.06 -41.12 15.52
CA LYS A 482 4.48 -41.96 14.48
C LYS A 482 4.73 -41.27 13.13
N PRO A 483 5.11 -41.98 12.06
CA PRO A 483 5.20 -41.40 10.73
C PRO A 483 3.85 -40.74 10.41
N SER A 484 3.90 -39.46 10.03
CA SER A 484 2.72 -38.63 9.81
C SER A 484 1.82 -39.30 8.77
N ASN A 485 0.64 -39.75 9.22
CA ASN A 485 -0.39 -40.19 8.29
C ASN A 485 -0.96 -38.92 7.65
N LYS A 486 -0.51 -38.61 6.42
CA LYS A 486 -0.80 -37.36 5.67
C LYS A 486 -2.29 -37.15 5.33
N ASN A 487 -3.18 -38.05 5.76
CA ASN A 487 -4.62 -37.92 5.59
C ASN A 487 -5.34 -37.72 6.95
N PRO A 488 -5.37 -36.49 7.50
CA PRO A 488 -6.02 -36.17 8.78
C PRO A 488 -7.56 -36.25 8.74
N THR A 489 -8.14 -36.62 7.59
CA THR A 489 -9.57 -36.66 7.30
C THR A 489 -10.13 -38.05 7.11
N GLU A 490 -9.31 -39.09 7.01
CA GLU A 490 -9.79 -40.43 6.72
C GLU A 490 -10.36 -41.05 8.00
N TRP A 491 -11.67 -41.22 8.09
CA TRP A 491 -12.24 -41.97 9.20
C TRP A 491 -12.19 -43.45 8.84
N LYS A 492 -11.59 -44.27 9.70
CA LYS A 492 -11.51 -45.72 9.50
C LYS A 492 -12.08 -46.44 10.70
N ASN A 493 -12.55 -47.65 10.48
CA ASN A 493 -12.99 -48.56 11.54
C ASN A 493 -11.83 -49.38 12.14
N ASP A 494 -10.58 -49.13 11.72
CA ASP A 494 -9.39 -49.68 12.38
C ASP A 494 -9.53 -49.52 13.90
N PHE A 495 -9.15 -50.55 14.66
CA PHE A 495 -9.21 -50.61 16.13
C PHE A 495 -10.60 -50.86 16.77
N VAL A 496 -11.66 -51.16 16.00
CA VAL A 496 -12.96 -51.63 16.54
C VAL A 496 -12.92 -53.14 16.81
N LYS A 497 -13.11 -53.56 18.08
CA LYS A 497 -12.75 -54.89 18.60
C LYS A 497 -13.68 -56.09 18.27
N SER A 498 -14.71 -55.99 17.41
CA SER A 498 -15.56 -57.17 17.08
C SER A 498 -16.48 -57.02 15.86
N ASN A 499 -16.50 -58.08 15.04
CA ASN A 499 -17.39 -58.43 13.91
C ASN A 499 -17.84 -57.27 12.99
N ILE A 500 -17.06 -57.08 11.93
CA ILE A 500 -17.19 -56.04 10.89
C ILE A 500 -18.60 -56.03 10.27
N SER A 501 -19.24 -57.19 10.16
CA SER A 501 -20.57 -57.37 9.55
C SER A 501 -21.76 -56.78 10.33
N LYS A 502 -21.58 -56.33 11.58
CA LYS A 502 -22.66 -55.71 12.39
C LYS A 502 -22.43 -54.23 12.73
N ARG A 503 -21.28 -53.65 12.35
CA ARG A 503 -20.85 -52.32 12.84
C ARG A 503 -20.11 -51.47 11.78
N GLU A 504 -20.43 -51.62 10.50
CA GLU A 504 -19.92 -50.76 9.40
C GLU A 504 -20.07 -49.25 9.68
N ALA A 505 -20.96 -48.86 10.59
CA ALA A 505 -21.19 -47.47 10.99
C ALA A 505 -20.20 -46.87 12.02
N VAL A 506 -19.31 -47.66 12.65
CA VAL A 506 -18.41 -47.14 13.69
C VAL A 506 -17.09 -46.68 13.10
N MET A 507 -17.01 -45.36 12.86
CA MET A 507 -15.86 -44.68 12.27
C MET A 507 -15.00 -44.02 13.36
N VAL A 508 -13.69 -44.34 13.41
CA VAL A 508 -12.74 -43.80 14.39
C VAL A 508 -11.99 -42.61 13.79
N PRO A 509 -12.05 -41.41 14.42
CA PRO A 509 -11.41 -40.22 13.87
C PRO A 509 -9.88 -40.32 13.91
N PRO A 510 -9.15 -39.75 12.92
CA PRO A 510 -7.69 -39.74 12.86
C PRO A 510 -6.99 -39.32 14.15
N ARG A 511 -7.51 -38.29 14.83
CA ARG A 511 -6.99 -37.83 16.13
C ARG A 511 -6.96 -38.95 17.18
N ARG A 512 -7.94 -39.86 17.18
CA ARG A 512 -8.04 -40.95 18.17
C ARG A 512 -7.14 -42.13 17.80
N ARG A 513 -7.04 -42.47 16.51
CA ARG A 513 -6.14 -43.51 15.99
C ARG A 513 -4.65 -43.15 16.16
N ASN A 514 -4.36 -41.86 16.11
CA ASN A 514 -3.00 -41.33 16.21
C ASN A 514 -2.60 -40.90 17.64
N LEU A 515 -3.43 -41.14 18.65
CA LEU A 515 -3.03 -40.96 20.05
C LEU A 515 -1.82 -41.86 20.37
N CYS A 516 -0.83 -41.28 21.03
CA CYS A 516 0.35 -42.00 21.47
C CYS A 516 0.16 -42.42 22.93
N PHE A 517 -0.08 -43.71 23.16
CA PHE A 517 -0.21 -44.27 24.49
C PHE A 517 1.04 -45.08 24.82
N ARG A 518 1.99 -44.47 25.54
CA ARG A 518 3.21 -45.18 25.96
C ARG A 518 2.96 -46.20 27.08
N SER A 519 1.92 -45.96 27.88
CA SER A 519 1.60 -46.74 29.10
C SER A 519 0.57 -47.84 28.88
N ILE A 520 -0.12 -47.86 27.74
CA ILE A 520 -1.12 -48.87 27.39
C ILE A 520 -0.38 -49.97 26.62
N LYS A 521 0.09 -50.98 27.35
CA LYS A 521 0.85 -52.10 26.79
C LYS A 521 -0.04 -53.12 26.07
N GLN A 522 -1.37 -53.05 26.20
CA GLN A 522 -2.28 -54.02 25.57
C GLN A 522 -3.36 -53.34 24.72
N PHE A 523 -3.64 -53.94 23.56
CA PHE A 523 -4.71 -53.55 22.62
C PHE A 523 -6.12 -53.56 23.24
N SER A 524 -6.29 -54.06 24.47
CA SER A 524 -7.51 -54.01 25.26
C SER A 524 -7.90 -52.60 25.67
N ASP A 525 -6.95 -51.75 26.02
CA ASP A 525 -7.28 -50.51 26.74
C ASP A 525 -7.66 -49.39 25.76
N ILE A 526 -7.21 -49.49 24.50
CA ILE A 526 -7.71 -48.61 23.41
C ILE A 526 -9.19 -48.89 23.11
N GLY A 527 -9.59 -50.17 23.13
CA GLY A 527 -10.98 -50.58 22.88
C GLY A 527 -11.95 -50.16 23.99
N ASN A 528 -11.45 -50.00 25.22
CA ASN A 528 -12.23 -49.61 26.39
C ASN A 528 -12.34 -48.08 26.53
N ILE A 529 -11.25 -47.35 26.22
CA ILE A 529 -11.30 -45.89 26.02
C ILE A 529 -12.33 -45.54 24.94
N VAL A 530 -12.43 -46.32 23.85
CA VAL A 530 -13.39 -46.12 22.74
C VAL A 530 -14.85 -46.24 23.17
N LYS A 531 -15.13 -47.05 24.20
CA LYS A 531 -16.48 -47.32 24.70
C LYS A 531 -16.88 -46.46 25.91
N GLY A 532 -15.92 -45.86 26.61
CA GLY A 532 -16.19 -45.14 27.86
C GLY A 532 -16.38 -46.06 29.07
N ASP A 533 -15.91 -47.31 28.98
CA ASP A 533 -16.17 -48.38 29.95
C ASP A 533 -14.96 -48.74 30.84
N ASP A 534 -13.83 -48.03 30.79
CA ASP A 534 -12.71 -48.20 31.73
C ASP A 534 -12.45 -46.97 32.62
N MET A 535 -13.29 -46.84 33.66
CA MET A 535 -12.89 -46.16 34.89
C MET A 535 -12.89 -47.10 36.09
N TYR A 536 -12.43 -48.34 35.91
CA TYR A 536 -12.19 -49.23 37.05
C TYR A 536 -10.74 -49.73 37.07
N ASP A 537 -10.04 -49.24 38.09
CA ASP A 537 -8.82 -49.76 38.74
C ASP A 537 -7.60 -50.09 37.87
N ASP A 538 -6.95 -49.05 37.35
CA ASP A 538 -5.50 -49.03 37.40
C ASP A 538 -5.00 -47.67 37.94
N GLY A 539 -3.92 -47.67 38.72
CA GLY A 539 -3.38 -46.46 39.36
C GLY A 539 -2.83 -45.41 38.38
N VAL A 540 -2.89 -45.66 37.07
CA VAL A 540 -2.55 -44.72 36.00
C VAL A 540 -3.81 -43.95 35.55
N SER A 541 -4.97 -44.61 35.53
CA SER A 541 -6.29 -44.03 35.26
C SER A 541 -6.67 -42.98 36.29
N ASP A 542 -6.41 -43.21 37.59
CA ASP A 542 -6.70 -42.24 38.64
C ASP A 542 -5.87 -40.96 38.51
N LYS A 543 -4.58 -41.08 38.14
CA LYS A 543 -3.72 -39.91 37.87
C LYS A 543 -4.19 -39.10 36.65
N ILE A 544 -4.73 -39.76 35.63
CA ILE A 544 -5.27 -39.09 34.44
C ILE A 544 -6.65 -38.46 34.75
N LYS A 545 -7.46 -39.12 35.58
CA LYS A 545 -8.78 -38.66 36.06
C LYS A 545 -8.68 -37.39 36.89
N ASP A 546 -7.73 -37.33 37.82
CA ASP A 546 -7.48 -36.14 38.64
C ASP A 546 -7.01 -34.95 37.79
N ILE A 547 -6.17 -35.19 36.78
CA ILE A 547 -5.70 -34.14 35.86
C ILE A 547 -6.83 -33.64 34.95
N PHE A 548 -7.71 -34.52 34.47
CA PHE A 548 -8.89 -34.15 33.70
C PHE A 548 -9.91 -33.37 34.54
N GLN A 549 -10.15 -33.81 35.78
CA GLN A 549 -11.04 -33.16 36.76
C GLN A 549 -10.51 -31.77 37.18
N GLU A 550 -9.22 -31.64 37.51
CA GLU A 550 -8.64 -30.36 37.94
C GLU A 550 -8.56 -29.31 36.82
N LYS A 551 -8.27 -29.72 35.56
CA LYS A 551 -8.04 -28.76 34.45
C LYS A 551 -9.28 -28.40 33.64
N ILE A 552 -10.27 -29.28 33.52
CA ILE A 552 -11.47 -29.01 32.73
C ILE A 552 -12.58 -28.35 33.56
N ASN A 553 -12.71 -28.67 34.85
CA ASN A 553 -13.82 -28.18 35.67
C ASN A 553 -13.56 -26.82 36.34
N LYS A 554 -12.31 -26.34 36.45
CA LYS A 554 -11.98 -25.04 37.09
C LYS A 554 -11.87 -23.83 36.16
N LYS A 555 -12.06 -23.95 34.84
CA LYS A 555 -12.19 -22.78 33.95
C LYS A 555 -13.27 -23.00 32.90
N LYS A 556 -14.48 -22.45 33.16
CA LYS A 556 -15.64 -22.28 32.25
C LYS A 556 -15.38 -22.72 30.78
N PRO A 557 -15.92 -23.86 30.29
CA PRO A 557 -16.23 -23.91 28.85
C PRO A 557 -17.36 -24.87 28.42
N PHE A 558 -18.23 -25.40 29.26
CA PHE A 558 -19.32 -26.27 28.73
C PHE A 558 -20.45 -25.46 28.06
N ILE A 559 -20.68 -24.22 28.52
CA ILE A 559 -21.74 -23.34 28.00
C ILE A 559 -21.32 -22.65 26.69
N ILE A 560 -20.03 -22.29 26.54
CA ILE A 560 -19.48 -21.58 25.35
C ILE A 560 -19.32 -22.54 24.15
N ILE A 561 -18.97 -23.80 24.40
CA ILE A 561 -18.85 -24.82 23.35
C ILE A 561 -20.25 -25.23 22.84
N LYS A 562 -21.24 -25.37 23.74
CA LYS A 562 -22.65 -25.64 23.38
C LYS A 562 -23.24 -24.55 22.47
N THR A 563 -23.03 -23.27 22.83
CA THR A 563 -23.51 -22.13 22.04
C THR A 563 -22.84 -22.04 20.67
N LYS A 564 -21.51 -22.12 20.56
CA LYS A 564 -20.80 -22.10 19.27
C LYS A 564 -21.18 -23.26 18.33
N HIS A 565 -21.38 -24.47 18.85
CA HIS A 565 -21.82 -25.61 18.04
C HIS A 565 -23.25 -25.44 17.54
N TYR A 566 -24.15 -24.91 18.37
CA TYR A 566 -25.53 -24.64 17.99
C TYR A 566 -25.63 -23.56 16.90
N THR A 567 -24.83 -22.48 17.00
CA THR A 567 -24.79 -21.43 15.97
C THR A 567 -24.25 -21.95 14.63
N LYS A 568 -23.26 -22.85 14.67
CA LYS A 568 -22.69 -23.46 13.47
C LYS A 568 -23.65 -24.45 12.82
N LYS A 569 -24.39 -25.24 13.61
CA LYS A 569 -25.48 -26.12 13.13
C LYS A 569 -26.58 -25.31 12.43
N LYS A 570 -26.99 -24.18 13.01
CA LYS A 570 -28.01 -23.28 12.43
C LYS A 570 -27.57 -22.70 11.09
N LYS A 571 -26.36 -22.13 11.01
CA LYS A 571 -25.82 -21.55 9.76
C LYS A 571 -25.68 -22.55 8.61
N VAL A 572 -25.25 -23.78 8.92
CA VAL A 572 -25.12 -24.83 7.90
C VAL A 572 -26.50 -25.32 7.46
N LYS A 573 -27.48 -25.40 8.37
CA LYS A 573 -28.87 -25.74 8.02
C LYS A 573 -29.51 -24.69 7.11
N GLU A 574 -29.33 -23.41 7.42
CA GLU A 574 -29.81 -22.29 6.57
C GLU A 574 -29.21 -22.33 5.15
N LEU A 575 -27.92 -22.66 5.02
CA LEU A 575 -27.26 -22.83 3.72
C LEU A 575 -27.83 -24.00 2.92
N ILE A 576 -28.16 -25.11 3.58
CA ILE A 576 -28.77 -26.29 2.95
C ILE A 576 -30.19 -25.99 2.51
N ASP A 577 -31.00 -25.37 3.38
CA ASP A 577 -32.38 -25.02 3.08
C ASP A 577 -32.45 -24.03 1.91
N LYS A 578 -31.51 -23.07 1.86
CA LYS A 578 -31.35 -22.17 0.70
C LYS A 578 -31.01 -22.92 -0.58
N CYS A 579 -30.07 -23.86 -0.54
CA CYS A 579 -29.71 -24.66 -1.71
C CYS A 579 -30.83 -25.59 -2.17
N LYS A 580 -31.65 -26.12 -1.26
CA LYS A 580 -32.85 -26.91 -1.61
C LYS A 580 -33.90 -26.05 -2.30
N MET A 581 -34.20 -24.88 -1.74
CA MET A 581 -35.10 -23.92 -2.38
C MET A 581 -34.63 -23.49 -3.78
N GLU A 582 -33.33 -23.22 -3.95
CA GLU A 582 -32.76 -22.86 -5.26
C GLU A 582 -32.92 -24.00 -6.29
N ILE A 583 -32.81 -25.26 -5.87
CA ILE A 583 -33.02 -26.42 -6.74
C ILE A 583 -34.51 -26.58 -7.09
N ASP A 584 -35.41 -26.44 -6.10
CA ASP A 584 -36.86 -26.53 -6.30
C ASP A 584 -37.36 -25.45 -7.27
N THR A 585 -36.85 -24.21 -7.16
CA THR A 585 -37.19 -23.11 -8.09
C THR A 585 -36.66 -23.29 -9.52
N LYS A 586 -35.65 -24.17 -9.73
CA LYS A 586 -35.11 -24.47 -11.06
C LYS A 586 -35.81 -25.67 -11.74
N GLY A 587 -36.80 -26.29 -11.09
CA GLY A 587 -37.68 -27.30 -11.70
C GLY A 587 -37.06 -28.68 -11.90
N TYR A 588 -36.03 -29.04 -11.14
CA TYR A 588 -35.39 -30.37 -11.24
C TYR A 588 -36.18 -31.44 -10.48
N SER A 589 -36.36 -32.62 -11.08
CA SER A 589 -37.06 -33.77 -10.52
C SER A 589 -36.27 -34.55 -9.46
N SER A 590 -34.94 -34.50 -9.51
CA SER A 590 -34.02 -35.17 -8.57
C SER A 590 -32.70 -34.40 -8.43
N VAL A 591 -32.03 -34.54 -7.27
CA VAL A 591 -30.67 -34.00 -7.03
C VAL A 591 -29.64 -34.62 -7.99
N ASP A 592 -29.91 -35.82 -8.50
CA ASP A 592 -29.03 -36.53 -9.43
C ASP A 592 -29.05 -35.92 -10.84
N ASP A 593 -30.16 -35.25 -11.23
CA ASP A 593 -30.36 -34.63 -12.56
C ASP A 593 -29.52 -33.34 -12.75
N ILE A 594 -28.90 -32.85 -11.69
CA ILE A 594 -28.15 -31.59 -11.67
C ILE A 594 -26.71 -31.82 -12.19
N LYS A 595 -26.35 -31.26 -13.36
CA LYS A 595 -24.95 -31.21 -13.82
C LYS A 595 -24.24 -29.96 -13.28
N GLU A 596 -23.17 -30.19 -12.52
CA GLU A 596 -22.22 -29.19 -11.97
C GLU A 596 -22.82 -27.90 -11.34
N ASP A 597 -23.71 -28.04 -10.36
CA ASP A 597 -24.18 -26.90 -9.55
C ASP A 597 -23.41 -26.78 -8.21
N PRO A 598 -22.96 -25.58 -7.79
CA PRO A 598 -22.35 -25.35 -6.47
C PRO A 598 -23.18 -25.88 -5.29
N CYS A 599 -24.51 -25.79 -5.36
CA CYS A 599 -25.43 -26.32 -4.36
C CYS A 599 -25.46 -27.84 -4.33
N LYS A 600 -25.26 -28.54 -5.47
CA LYS A 600 -25.07 -30.01 -5.49
C LYS A 600 -23.84 -30.41 -4.67
N LYS A 601 -22.71 -29.72 -4.83
CA LYS A 601 -21.48 -29.98 -4.06
C LYS A 601 -21.66 -29.72 -2.56
N VAL A 602 -22.44 -28.70 -2.20
CA VAL A 602 -22.78 -28.40 -0.79
C VAL A 602 -23.70 -29.50 -0.23
N LEU A 603 -24.77 -29.86 -0.93
CA LEU A 603 -25.72 -30.89 -0.48
C LEU A 603 -25.06 -32.25 -0.33
N HIS A 604 -24.30 -32.72 -1.32
CA HIS A 604 -23.57 -33.99 -1.24
C HIS A 604 -22.56 -34.03 -0.08
N LYS A 605 -21.85 -32.91 0.14
CA LYS A 605 -20.84 -32.81 1.20
C LYS A 605 -21.44 -32.84 2.60
N TYR A 606 -22.66 -32.34 2.77
CA TYR A 606 -23.29 -32.23 4.08
C TYR A 606 -24.35 -33.29 4.36
N ASP A 607 -25.00 -33.90 3.37
CA ASP A 607 -26.01 -34.96 3.59
C ASP A 607 -25.41 -36.18 4.29
N HIS A 608 -24.24 -36.63 3.84
CA HIS A 608 -23.52 -37.72 4.51
C HIS A 608 -23.06 -37.31 5.93
N TRP A 609 -22.70 -36.05 6.15
CA TRP A 609 -22.26 -35.54 7.45
C TRP A 609 -23.42 -35.43 8.46
N PHE A 610 -24.60 -35.00 8.03
CA PHE A 610 -25.79 -34.88 8.87
C PHE A 610 -26.43 -36.25 9.19
N ASN A 611 -26.52 -37.15 8.21
CA ASN A 611 -27.06 -38.49 8.43
C ASN A 611 -26.26 -39.25 9.48
N ASN A 612 -24.93 -39.10 9.49
CA ASN A 612 -24.06 -39.71 10.48
C ASN A 612 -24.13 -39.07 11.88
N ARG A 613 -24.56 -37.79 12.00
CA ARG A 613 -24.65 -37.06 13.28
C ARG A 613 -26.06 -37.00 13.88
N LYS A 614 -27.06 -37.48 13.15
CA LYS A 614 -28.48 -37.46 13.54
C LYS A 614 -28.73 -38.18 14.88
N VAL A 615 -27.96 -39.24 15.14
CA VAL A 615 -28.02 -40.04 16.38
C VAL A 615 -27.36 -39.30 17.56
N GLU A 616 -26.18 -38.68 17.35
CA GLU A 616 -25.51 -37.86 18.39
C GLU A 616 -26.39 -36.70 18.87
N TRP A 617 -27.12 -36.06 17.96
CA TRP A 617 -27.96 -34.92 18.30
C TRP A 617 -29.31 -35.30 18.92
N LYS A 618 -29.92 -36.42 18.51
CA LYS A 618 -31.09 -36.97 19.20
C LYS A 618 -30.82 -37.24 20.68
N ASN A 619 -29.60 -37.64 21.02
CA ASN A 619 -29.19 -37.89 22.40
C ASN A 619 -28.85 -36.61 23.18
N LEU A 620 -28.53 -35.51 22.50
CA LEU A 620 -28.34 -34.18 23.08
C LEU A 620 -29.67 -33.47 23.35
N ASP A 621 -30.64 -33.61 22.44
CA ASP A 621 -31.98 -33.02 22.57
C ASP A 621 -32.82 -33.73 23.66
N LYS A 622 -32.52 -35.01 23.97
CA LYS A 622 -33.11 -35.74 25.12
C LYS A 622 -32.51 -35.37 26.49
N LYS A 623 -31.44 -34.56 26.51
CA LYS A 623 -30.77 -34.05 27.72
C LYS A 623 -31.00 -32.54 27.92
N ILE A 624 -31.92 -31.97 27.14
CA ILE A 624 -32.65 -30.72 27.41
C ILE A 624 -33.98 -31.17 28.02
#